data_AF-A0A4U9W1B9-F1
#
_entry.id   AF-A0A4U9W1B9-F1
#
_cell.length_a   1.000
_cell.length_b   1.000
_cell.length_c   1.000
_cell.angle_alpha   90.00
_cell.angle_beta   90.00
_cell.angle_gamma   90.00
#
_symmetry.space_group_name_H-M   'P 1'
#
loop_
_entity.id
_entity.type
_entity.pdbx_description
1 polymer ?
#
loop_
_entity_poly.entity_id
_entity_poly.type
_entity_poly.pdbx_seq_one_letter_code
_entity_poly.pdbx_strand_id
1 'polypeptide(L)'
;MQANLDWIKETAGTVIQSHPWLLAVIFFFCSALLYSQAATAKALMPMALALNVTPLTAIASFAAVSGLFILPTYPTLVAAVQMDDTGTTRIGRFVFNHPFLIPGTLGVAFAVIFGFLIGSVIL
;
A
#
# COMPACT_ATOMS: atom_id res chain seq x y z
N MET A 1 -22.69 7.92 17.70
CA MET A 1 -21.54 7.55 16.83
C MET A 1 -21.44 8.40 15.56
N GLN A 2 -22.52 9.03 15.07
CA GLN A 2 -22.51 9.84 13.84
C GLN A 2 -21.85 11.23 13.94
N ALA A 3 -21.85 11.88 15.11
CA ALA A 3 -21.44 13.28 15.24
C ALA A 3 -19.99 13.59 14.80
N ASN A 4 -19.08 12.62 14.90
CA ASN A 4 -17.67 12.81 14.53
C ASN A 4 -17.33 12.26 13.14
N LEU A 5 -18.22 11.48 12.51
CA LEU A 5 -17.91 10.83 11.23
C LEU A 5 -17.76 11.84 10.09
N ASP A 6 -18.60 12.86 10.06
CA ASP A 6 -18.54 13.88 9.01
C ASP A 6 -17.29 14.73 9.16
N TRP A 7 -16.96 15.16 10.39
CA TRP A 7 -15.71 15.87 10.69
C TRP A 7 -14.47 15.03 10.35
N ILE A 8 -14.46 13.72 10.66
CA ILE A 8 -13.36 12.81 10.30
C ILE A 8 -13.21 12.73 8.78
N LYS A 9 -14.32 12.56 8.05
CA LYS A 9 -14.29 12.49 6.58
C LYS A 9 -13.81 13.79 5.96
N GLU A 10 -14.31 14.93 6.42
CA GLU A 10 -13.91 16.25 5.92
C GLU A 10 -12.42 16.51 6.16
N THR A 11 -11.96 16.24 7.38
CA THR A 11 -10.54 16.42 7.75
C THR A 11 -9.64 15.46 6.95
N ALA A 12 -10.00 14.17 6.89
CA ALA A 12 -9.23 13.18 6.13
C ALA A 12 -9.22 13.48 4.63
N GLY A 13 -10.35 13.90 4.07
CA GLY A 13 -10.46 14.31 2.66
C GLY A 13 -9.56 15.50 2.35
N THR A 14 -9.57 16.53 3.18
CA THR A 14 -8.71 17.72 3.03
C THR A 14 -7.23 17.36 3.06
N VAL A 15 -6.83 16.47 3.98
CA VAL A 15 -5.44 16.00 4.09
C VAL A 15 -5.01 15.21 2.85
N ILE A 16 -5.84 14.29 2.36
CA ILE A 16 -5.51 13.48 1.18
C ILE A 16 -5.51 14.34 -0.09
N GLN A 17 -6.42 15.31 -0.21
CA GLN A 17 -6.45 16.23 -1.35
C GLN A 17 -5.21 17.13 -1.40
N SER A 18 -4.76 17.64 -0.24
CA SER A 18 -3.53 18.45 -0.16
C SER A 18 -2.25 17.62 -0.34
N HIS A 19 -2.28 16.34 0.05
CA HIS A 19 -1.13 15.44 -0.04
C HIS A 19 -1.53 14.09 -0.68
N PRO A 20 -1.74 14.05 -2.02
CA PRO A 20 -2.26 12.86 -2.72
C PRO A 20 -1.49 11.55 -2.49
N TRP A 21 -0.18 11.66 -2.30
CA TRP A 21 0.72 10.52 -2.06
C TRP A 21 0.42 9.79 -0.74
N LEU A 22 -0.26 10.42 0.22
CA LEU A 22 -0.64 9.79 1.48
C LEU A 22 -1.59 8.60 1.27
N LEU A 23 -2.40 8.62 0.22
CA LEU A 23 -3.28 7.49 -0.09
C LEU A 23 -2.47 6.22 -0.36
N ALA A 24 -1.35 6.33 -1.08
CA ALA A 24 -0.44 5.21 -1.31
C ALA A 24 0.17 4.70 0.00
N VAL A 25 0.57 5.60 0.91
CA VAL A 25 1.09 5.23 2.23
C VAL A 25 0.05 4.45 3.05
N ILE A 26 -1.21 4.92 3.05
CA ILE A 26 -2.32 4.25 3.71
C ILE A 26 -2.51 2.84 3.13
N PHE A 27 -2.59 2.72 1.80
CA PHE A 27 -2.74 1.42 1.14
C PHE A 27 -1.57 0.47 1.44
N PHE A 28 -0.35 0.97 1.48
CA PHE A 28 0.85 0.18 1.78
C PHE A 28 0.76 -0.49 3.15
N PHE A 29 0.50 0.30 4.19
CA PHE A 29 0.40 -0.25 5.55
C PHE A 29 -0.88 -1.06 5.78
N CYS A 30 -2.02 -0.62 5.25
CA CYS A 30 -3.25 -1.39 5.37
C CYS A 30 -3.16 -2.74 4.66
N SER A 31 -2.44 -2.83 3.53
CA SER A 31 -2.22 -4.11 2.85
C SER A 31 -1.42 -5.10 3.68
N ALA A 32 -0.40 -4.63 4.39
CA ALA A 32 0.35 -5.45 5.33
C ALA A 32 -0.50 -5.94 6.51
N LEU A 33 -1.46 -5.13 6.99
CA LEU A 33 -2.35 -5.49 8.10
C LEU A 33 -3.49 -6.43 7.68
N LEU A 34 -4.05 -6.20 6.48
CA LEU A 34 -5.18 -6.98 5.95
C LEU A 34 -4.72 -8.26 5.24
N TYR A 35 -3.42 -8.42 4.99
CA TYR A 35 -2.84 -9.55 4.26
C TYR A 35 -3.53 -9.87 2.92
N SER A 36 -4.14 -8.87 2.28
CA SER A 36 -4.81 -9.07 1.00
C SER A 36 -4.87 -7.77 0.20
N GLN A 37 -4.29 -7.80 -0.99
CA GLN A 37 -4.36 -6.71 -1.96
C GLN A 37 -5.82 -6.38 -2.31
N ALA A 38 -6.60 -7.42 -2.61
CA ALA A 38 -8.00 -7.28 -2.98
C ALA A 38 -8.87 -6.79 -1.82
N ALA A 39 -8.66 -7.32 -0.59
CA ALA A 39 -9.41 -6.85 0.57
C ALA A 39 -9.10 -5.39 0.89
N THR A 40 -7.84 -4.98 0.80
CA THR A 40 -7.41 -3.59 1.01
C THR A 40 -8.05 -2.65 0.00
N ALA A 41 -7.96 -2.98 -1.30
CA ALA A 41 -8.59 -2.20 -2.35
C ALA A 41 -10.12 -2.12 -2.15
N LYS A 42 -10.77 -3.26 -1.89
CA LYS A 42 -12.22 -3.34 -1.68
C LYS A 42 -12.67 -2.51 -0.47
N ALA A 43 -11.88 -2.47 0.60
CA ALA A 43 -12.21 -1.71 1.80
C ALA A 43 -11.95 -0.20 1.64
N LEU A 44 -10.82 0.17 1.04
CA LEU A 44 -10.31 1.55 1.12
C LEU A 44 -10.54 2.36 -0.15
N MET A 45 -10.60 1.74 -1.33
CA MET A 45 -10.83 2.48 -2.59
C MET A 45 -12.21 3.17 -2.61
N PRO A 46 -13.32 2.53 -2.22
CA PRO A 46 -14.62 3.21 -2.17
C PRO A 46 -14.62 4.40 -1.19
N MET A 47 -13.91 4.26 -0.08
CA MET A 47 -13.73 5.33 0.90
C MET A 47 -12.94 6.50 0.31
N ALA A 48 -11.83 6.25 -0.38
CA ALA A 48 -11.04 7.28 -1.04
C ALA A 48 -11.85 8.04 -2.10
N LEU A 49 -12.65 7.33 -2.90
CA LEU A 49 -13.54 7.95 -3.89
C LEU A 49 -14.64 8.80 -3.21
N ALA A 50 -15.19 8.34 -2.08
CA ALA A 50 -16.15 9.12 -1.30
C ALA A 50 -15.55 10.41 -0.70
N LEU A 51 -14.22 10.49 -0.58
CA LEU A 51 -13.48 11.69 -0.17
C LEU A 51 -13.11 12.61 -1.36
N ASN A 52 -13.67 12.36 -2.55
CA ASN A 52 -13.39 13.11 -3.78
C ASN A 52 -11.91 13.11 -4.18
N VAL A 53 -11.21 12.00 -3.92
CA VAL A 53 -9.85 11.82 -4.43
C VAL A 53 -9.88 11.77 -5.97
N THR A 54 -8.91 12.44 -6.61
CA THR A 54 -8.84 12.50 -8.08
C THR A 54 -8.61 11.10 -8.69
N PRO A 55 -9.08 10.84 -9.93
CA PRO A 55 -8.80 9.58 -10.63
C PRO A 55 -7.31 9.27 -10.74
N LEU A 56 -6.49 10.30 -11.00
CA LEU A 56 -5.04 10.21 -11.03
C LEU A 56 -4.49 9.64 -9.71
N THR A 57 -4.87 10.25 -8.58
CA THR A 57 -4.40 9.83 -7.25
C THR A 57 -4.84 8.41 -6.92
N ALA A 58 -6.09 8.05 -7.26
CA ALA A 58 -6.62 6.72 -6.99
C ALA A 58 -5.88 5.63 -7.77
N ILE A 59 -5.64 5.86 -9.07
CA ILE A 59 -4.93 4.92 -9.95
C ILE A 59 -3.45 4.83 -9.59
N ALA A 60 -2.78 5.98 -9.44
CA ALA A 60 -1.35 6.02 -9.11
C ALA A 60 -1.04 5.37 -7.76
N SER A 61 -1.91 5.57 -6.76
CA SER A 61 -1.73 4.97 -5.43
C SER A 61 -2.07 3.50 -5.38
N PHE A 62 -2.82 2.96 -6.35
CA PHE A 62 -3.31 1.58 -6.31
C PHE A 62 -2.18 0.55 -6.19
N ALA A 63 -1.02 0.77 -6.82
CA ALA A 63 0.12 -0.15 -6.72
C ALA A 63 0.56 -0.40 -5.26
N ALA A 64 0.27 0.51 -4.34
CA ALA A 64 0.62 0.37 -2.94
C ALA A 64 -0.18 -0.69 -2.18
N VAL A 65 -1.29 -1.22 -2.72
CA VAL A 65 -1.99 -2.36 -2.10
C VAL A 65 -1.19 -3.68 -2.13
N SER A 66 -0.01 -3.67 -2.76
CA SER A 66 0.90 -4.82 -2.86
C SER A 66 1.92 -4.92 -1.71
N GLY A 67 1.77 -4.17 -0.62
CA GLY A 67 2.63 -4.22 0.58
C GLY A 67 2.51 -5.49 1.43
N LEU A 68 2.14 -6.62 0.84
CA LEU A 68 1.96 -7.92 1.50
C LEU A 68 3.27 -8.52 2.03
N PHE A 69 4.40 -7.99 1.55
CA PHE A 69 5.72 -8.47 1.93
C PHE A 69 6.28 -7.82 3.19
N ILE A 70 5.64 -6.78 3.76
CA ILE A 70 6.18 -6.01 4.89
C ILE A 70 6.33 -6.87 6.14
N LEU A 71 5.38 -7.77 6.38
CA LEU A 71 5.44 -8.73 7.47
C LEU A 71 5.86 -10.09 6.91
N PRO A 72 6.87 -10.77 7.51
CA PRO A 72 7.44 -12.01 6.99
C PRO A 72 6.57 -13.24 7.30
N THR A 73 5.26 -13.08 7.19
CA THR A 73 4.23 -14.07 7.55
C THR A 73 3.34 -14.40 6.35
N TYR A 74 3.46 -13.66 5.25
CA TYR A 74 2.67 -13.93 4.05
C TYR A 74 3.07 -15.29 3.44
N PRO A 75 2.11 -16.18 3.11
CA PRO A 75 2.42 -17.57 2.77
C PRO A 75 3.43 -17.75 1.64
N THR A 76 3.39 -16.87 0.63
CA THR A 76 4.33 -16.97 -0.51
C THR A 76 5.76 -16.57 -0.14
N LEU A 77 5.95 -15.65 0.82
CA LEU A 77 7.28 -15.31 1.34
C LEU A 77 7.87 -16.45 2.17
N VAL A 78 7.04 -17.05 3.03
CA VAL A 78 7.46 -18.17 3.87
C VAL A 78 7.81 -19.37 3.00
N ALA A 79 7.00 -19.66 1.97
CA ALA A 79 7.32 -20.69 0.98
C ALA A 79 8.63 -20.38 0.24
N ALA A 80 8.87 -19.13 -0.18
CA ALA A 80 10.11 -18.74 -0.84
C ALA A 80 11.35 -18.95 0.06
N VAL A 81 11.23 -18.66 1.37
CA VAL A 81 12.29 -18.93 2.36
C VAL A 81 12.52 -20.44 2.52
N GLN A 82 11.46 -21.24 2.54
CA GLN A 82 11.54 -22.69 2.72
C GLN A 82 12.10 -23.42 1.48
N MET A 83 11.83 -22.90 0.29
CA MET A 83 12.30 -23.48 -0.98
C MET A 83 13.73 -23.06 -1.34
N ASP A 84 14.33 -22.11 -0.61
CA ASP A 84 15.69 -21.65 -0.90
C ASP A 84 16.77 -22.53 -0.27
N ASP A 85 17.27 -23.49 -1.05
CA ASP A 85 18.37 -24.39 -0.66
C ASP A 85 19.72 -23.68 -0.52
N THR A 86 19.89 -22.46 -1.06
CA THR A 86 21.14 -21.69 -0.91
C THR A 86 21.28 -21.06 0.48
N GLY A 87 20.15 -20.91 1.18
CA GLY A 87 20.09 -20.23 2.46
C GLY A 87 20.39 -18.73 2.39
N THR A 88 20.30 -18.11 1.21
CA THR A 88 20.47 -16.65 1.06
C THR A 88 19.19 -15.90 1.43
N THR A 89 18.04 -16.59 1.41
CA THR A 89 16.72 -16.08 1.71
C THR A 89 16.31 -16.52 3.11
N ARG A 90 16.52 -15.66 4.10
CA ARG A 90 16.22 -15.97 5.51
C ARG A 90 15.46 -14.85 6.19
N ILE A 91 14.63 -15.22 7.16
CA ILE A 91 14.02 -14.28 8.10
C ILE A 91 15.02 -14.09 9.25
N GLY A 92 15.47 -12.85 9.46
CA GLY A 92 16.41 -12.48 10.51
C GLY A 92 15.77 -12.31 11.89
N ARG A 93 16.52 -11.73 12.82
CA ARG A 93 16.10 -11.56 14.22
C ARG A 93 14.93 -10.57 14.42
N PHE A 94 14.75 -9.62 13.51
CA PHE A 94 13.71 -8.58 13.62
C PHE A 94 12.61 -8.82 12.60
N VAL A 95 11.38 -8.38 12.91
CA VAL A 95 10.21 -8.54 12.02
C VAL A 95 10.48 -8.01 10.61
N PHE A 96 11.11 -6.84 10.49
CA PHE A 96 11.43 -6.22 9.20
C PHE A 96 12.79 -6.64 8.62
N ASN A 97 13.46 -7.63 9.21
CA ASN A 97 14.76 -8.10 8.74
C ASN A 97 14.58 -9.31 7.82
N HIS A 98 14.21 -9.07 6.56
CA HIS A 98 14.09 -10.11 5.53
C HIS A 98 14.40 -9.54 4.14
N PRO A 99 14.90 -10.36 3.19
CA PRO A 99 15.41 -9.90 1.90
C PRO A 99 14.36 -9.24 1.00
N PHE A 100 13.08 -9.51 1.23
CA PHE A 100 11.98 -8.98 0.42
C PHE A 100 11.65 -7.52 0.72
N LEU A 101 12.03 -6.98 1.89
CA LEU A 101 11.56 -5.67 2.32
C LEU A 101 12.08 -4.56 1.42
N ILE A 102 13.40 -4.50 1.21
CA ILE A 102 14.03 -3.43 0.43
C ILE A 102 13.59 -3.48 -1.04
N PRO A 103 13.74 -4.61 -1.77
CA PRO A 103 13.33 -4.68 -3.17
C PRO A 103 11.83 -4.47 -3.35
N GLY A 104 11.00 -5.05 -2.49
CA GLY A 104 9.55 -4.89 -2.54
C GLY A 104 9.11 -3.44 -2.31
N THR A 105 9.68 -2.77 -1.30
CA THR A 105 9.36 -1.38 -0.99
C THR A 105 9.77 -0.45 -2.11
N LEU A 106 10.97 -0.66 -2.69
CA LEU A 106 11.43 0.11 -3.85
C LEU A 106 10.53 -0.12 -5.06
N GLY A 107 10.15 -1.37 -5.34
CA GLY A 107 9.24 -1.70 -6.43
C GLY A 107 7.89 -0.99 -6.32
N VAL A 108 7.29 -1.00 -5.12
CA VAL A 108 6.03 -0.28 -4.86
C VAL A 108 6.23 1.23 -4.98
N ALA A 109 7.29 1.78 -4.38
CA ALA A 109 7.57 3.22 -4.43
C ALA A 109 7.73 3.71 -5.87
N PHE A 110 8.52 3.00 -6.69
CA PHE A 110 8.70 3.36 -8.10
C PHE A 110 7.40 3.19 -8.89
N ALA A 111 6.61 2.14 -8.65
CA ALA A 111 5.33 1.97 -9.31
C ALA A 111 4.37 3.13 -9.03
N VAL A 112 4.31 3.61 -7.78
CA VAL A 112 3.49 4.77 -7.40
C VAL A 112 4.03 6.06 -8.02
N ILE A 113 5.34 6.29 -7.96
CA ILE A 113 5.98 7.47 -8.55
C ILE A 113 5.69 7.52 -10.06
N PHE A 114 5.94 6.43 -10.78
CA PHE A 114 5.66 6.37 -12.21
C PHE A 114 4.17 6.47 -12.51
N GLY A 115 3.30 5.94 -11.64
CA GLY A 115 1.85 6.12 -11.74
C GLY A 115 1.44 7.59 -11.70
N PHE A 116 2.01 8.38 -10.80
CA PHE A 116 1.78 9.83 -10.75
C PHE A 116 2.38 10.56 -11.95
N LEU A 117 3.63 10.25 -12.32
CA LEU A 117 4.32 10.92 -13.42
C LEU A 117 3.61 10.67 -14.76
N ILE A 118 3.35 9.41 -15.10
CA ILE A 118 2.70 9.03 -16.36
C ILE A 118 1.23 9.47 -16.33
N GLY A 119 0.54 9.23 -15.21
CA GLY A 119 -0.86 9.60 -15.07
C GLY A 119 -1.08 11.11 -15.22
N SER A 120 -0.17 11.97 -14.73
CA SER A 120 -0.28 13.43 -14.87
C SER A 120 -0.22 13.94 -16.32
N VAL A 121 0.27 13.11 -17.25
CA VAL A 121 0.33 13.43 -18.68
C VAL A 121 -0.89 12.88 -19.42
N ILE A 122 -1.44 11.76 -18.97
CA ILE A 122 -2.51 11.01 -19.67
C ILE A 122 -3.91 11.40 -19.19
N LEU A 123 -4.08 11.70 -17.90
CA LEU A 123 -5.36 11.95 -17.21
C LEU A 123 -5.53 13.42 -16.85
#